data_AF-A0A0D7AKR9-F1
#
_entry.id   AF-A0A0D7AKR9-F1
#
_cell.length_a   1.000
_cell.length_b   1.000
_cell.length_c   1.000
_cell.angle_alpha   90.00
_cell.angle_beta   90.00
_cell.angle_gamma   90.00
#
_symmetry.space_group_name_H-M   'P 1'
#
loop_
_entity.id
_entity.type
_entity.pdbx_description
1 polymer ?
#
loop_
_entity_poly.entity_id
_entity_poly.type
_entity_poly.pdbx_seq_one_letter_code
_entity_poly.pdbx_strand_id
1 'polypeptide(L)'
;MKTTITQRFTLPATTPGKTCQADVECDNRFILFCQKLDDGQCKVKYCKVSYEKDRVVPVDPAKVPASFDEAKLVRYSEGDRYLAVAQHTIGRRIANLTTFRNSQFGTLYRRLWESGWSIRMLTWIGIKWTLQNNQM
;
A
#
# COMPACT_ATOMS: atom_id res chain seq x y z
N MET A 1 11.85 -0.52 -5.46
CA MET A 1 11.17 0.70 -5.91
C MET A 1 10.28 1.06 -4.75
N LYS A 2 10.50 2.23 -4.18
CA LYS A 2 9.71 2.75 -3.09
C LYS A 2 8.72 3.74 -3.68
N THR A 3 7.49 3.65 -3.25
CA THR A 3 6.38 4.44 -3.78
C THR A 3 5.53 4.94 -2.63
N THR A 4 4.94 6.11 -2.81
CA THR A 4 4.03 6.71 -1.84
C THR A 4 2.66 6.79 -2.49
N ILE A 5 1.65 6.20 -1.85
CA ILE A 5 0.25 6.35 -2.26
C ILE A 5 -0.35 7.40 -1.33
N THR A 6 -0.93 8.43 -1.93
CA THR A 6 -1.58 9.52 -1.22
C THR A 6 -3.07 9.50 -1.50
N GLN A 7 -3.89 9.52 -0.44
CA GLN A 7 -5.34 9.66 -0.57
C GLN A 7 -5.85 10.76 0.36
N ARG A 8 -6.68 11.64 -0.21
CA ARG A 8 -7.33 12.73 0.51
C ARG A 8 -8.59 12.26 1.22
N PHE A 9 -8.76 12.70 2.46
CA PHE A 9 -9.93 12.45 3.29
C PHE A 9 -10.46 13.73 3.92
N THR A 10 -11.78 13.75 4.13
CA THR A 10 -12.42 14.72 5.01
C THR A 10 -12.50 14.09 6.40
N LEU A 11 -11.74 14.63 7.36
CA LEU A 11 -11.65 14.12 8.72
C LEU A 11 -12.26 15.13 9.71
N PRO A 12 -12.70 14.68 10.90
CA PRO A 12 -13.04 15.59 11.99
C PRO A 12 -11.84 16.47 12.33
N ALA A 13 -12.06 17.77 12.52
CA ALA A 13 -11.03 18.70 12.97
C ALA A 13 -10.97 18.73 14.50
N THR A 14 -9.88 19.23 15.06
CA THR A 14 -9.76 19.45 16.52
C THR A 14 -10.85 20.39 17.06
N THR A 15 -11.36 21.31 16.24
CA THR A 15 -12.52 22.13 16.60
C THR A 15 -13.81 21.31 16.52
N PRO A 16 -14.57 21.15 17.62
CA PRO A 16 -15.81 20.39 17.61
C PRO A 16 -16.79 20.88 16.54
N GLY A 17 -17.41 19.94 15.82
CA GLY A 17 -18.37 20.23 14.75
C GLY A 17 -17.78 20.72 13.43
N LYS A 18 -16.44 20.83 13.30
CA LYS A 18 -15.77 21.16 12.04
C LYS A 18 -15.03 19.96 11.46
N THR A 19 -14.80 20.02 10.16
CA THR A 19 -13.99 19.05 9.41
C THR A 19 -12.79 19.72 8.77
N CYS A 20 -11.73 18.95 8.54
CA CYS A 20 -10.55 19.37 7.79
C CYS A 20 -10.25 18.38 6.66
N GLN A 21 -9.55 18.86 5.63
CA GLN A 21 -8.99 18.00 4.60
C GLN A 21 -7.59 17.54 5.04
N ALA A 22 -7.35 16.24 4.98
CA ALA A 22 -6.05 15.66 5.27
C ALA A 22 -5.71 14.58 4.25
N ASP A 23 -4.46 14.56 3.83
CA ASP A 23 -3.89 13.55 2.95
C ASP A 23 -3.26 12.46 3.82
N VAL A 24 -3.71 11.21 3.66
CA VAL A 24 -3.04 10.05 4.26
C VAL A 24 -2.06 9.53 3.23
N GLU A 25 -0.78 9.58 3.58
CA GLU A 25 0.32 9.11 2.74
C GLU A 25 0.85 7.79 3.27
N CYS A 26 0.93 6.80 2.39
CA CYS A 26 1.44 5.47 2.71
C CYS A 26 2.65 5.15 1.85
N ASP A 27 3.81 5.02 2.49
CA ASP A 27 5.01 4.50 1.84
C ASP A 27 4.93 2.99 1.73
N ASN A 28 5.16 2.50 0.53
CA ASN A 28 5.00 1.10 0.18
C ASN A 28 6.07 0.64 -0.83
N ARG A 29 6.14 -0.68 -1.00
CA ARG A 29 6.94 -1.33 -2.04
C ARG A 29 6.06 -2.21 -2.90
N PHE A 30 6.26 -2.10 -4.20
CA PHE A 30 5.71 -3.05 -5.15
C PHE A 30 6.58 -4.30 -5.24
N ILE A 31 5.91 -5.44 -5.12
CA ILE A 31 6.49 -6.75 -5.33
C ILE A 31 5.84 -7.32 -6.57
N LEU A 32 6.66 -7.47 -7.61
CA LEU A 32 6.22 -8.03 -8.87
C LEU A 32 6.61 -9.51 -8.89
N PHE A 33 5.61 -10.33 -9.14
CA PHE A 33 5.77 -11.77 -9.35
C PHE A 33 5.73 -12.02 -10.83
N CYS A 34 6.86 -12.48 -11.37
CA CYS A 34 7.00 -12.69 -12.79
C CYS A 34 6.97 -14.18 -13.12
N GLN A 35 6.21 -14.53 -14.17
CA GLN A 35 6.28 -15.85 -14.78
C GLN A 35 7.29 -15.80 -15.92
N LYS A 36 8.20 -16.77 -15.95
CA LYS A 36 8.94 -17.06 -17.18
C LYS A 36 8.02 -17.87 -18.11
N LEU A 37 7.88 -17.41 -19.34
CA LEU A 37 7.14 -18.06 -20.40
C LEU A 37 8.05 -18.98 -21.21
N ASP A 38 7.46 -19.86 -22.01
CA ASP A 38 8.17 -20.87 -22.82
C ASP A 38 9.09 -20.24 -23.87
N ASP A 39 8.74 -19.04 -24.37
CA ASP A 39 9.55 -18.24 -25.29
C ASP A 39 10.73 -17.52 -24.60
N GLY A 40 10.95 -17.78 -23.31
CA GLY A 40 12.00 -17.19 -22.49
C GLY A 40 11.68 -15.80 -21.94
N GLN A 41 10.54 -15.18 -22.31
CA GLN A 41 10.14 -13.88 -21.80
C GLN A 41 9.67 -13.97 -20.34
N CYS A 42 9.89 -12.90 -19.58
CA CYS A 42 9.46 -12.80 -18.20
C CYS A 42 8.36 -11.75 -18.08
N LYS A 43 7.12 -12.16 -17.83
CA LYS A 43 5.97 -11.24 -17.71
C LYS A 43 5.51 -11.15 -16.26
N VAL A 44 5.17 -9.93 -15.83
CA VAL A 44 4.58 -9.67 -14.53
C VAL A 44 3.16 -10.23 -14.52
N LYS A 45 2.87 -11.19 -13.64
CA LYS A 45 1.54 -11.80 -13.51
C LYS A 45 0.79 -11.29 -12.30
N TYR A 46 1.52 -11.07 -11.21
CA TYR A 46 0.94 -10.53 -9.99
C TYR A 46 1.76 -9.35 -9.49
N CYS A 47 1.06 -8.35 -8.98
CA CYS A 47 1.64 -7.20 -8.32
C CYS A 47 1.02 -7.12 -6.93
N LYS A 48 1.85 -7.13 -5.89
CA LYS A 48 1.40 -6.94 -4.51
C LYS A 48 2.09 -5.73 -3.90
N VAL A 49 1.31 -4.91 -3.23
CA VAL A 49 1.79 -3.76 -2.47
C VAL A 49 2.06 -4.21 -1.04
N SER A 50 3.27 -3.93 -0.55
CA SER A 50 3.65 -4.09 0.85
C SER A 50 3.78 -2.72 1.49
N TYR A 51 3.00 -2.47 2.55
CA TYR A 51 3.00 -1.18 3.25
C TYR A 51 4.09 -1.15 4.32
N GLU A 52 4.82 -0.04 4.42
CA GLU A 52 5.93 0.13 5.36
C GLU A 52 5.60 1.10 6.49
N LYS A 53 5.06 2.27 6.13
CA LYS A 53 4.72 3.33 7.07
C LYS A 53 3.63 4.20 6.47
N ASP A 54 2.81 4.78 7.33
CA ASP A 54 1.81 5.77 6.95
C ASP A 54 1.88 7.01 7.83
N ARG A 55 1.41 8.13 7.29
CA ARG A 55 1.30 9.41 7.98
C ARG A 55 0.09 10.19 7.50
N VAL A 56 -0.44 11.03 8.36
CA VAL A 56 -1.54 11.94 8.04
C VAL A 56 -0.98 13.35 7.94
N VAL A 57 -1.18 13.99 6.81
CA VAL A 57 -0.71 15.33 6.51
C VAL A 57 -1.92 16.23 6.31
N PRO A 58 -2.15 17.25 7.16
CA PRO A 58 -3.22 18.21 6.91
C PRO A 58 -2.95 18.99 5.62
N VAL A 59 -3.99 19.18 4.80
CA VAL A 59 -3.89 20.01 3.59
C VAL A 59 -3.73 21.48 3.96
N ASP A 60 -4.46 21.90 5.00
CA ASP A 60 -4.37 23.23 5.59
C ASP A 60 -3.61 23.14 6.92
N PRO A 61 -2.39 23.68 7.03
CA PRO A 61 -1.59 23.56 8.24
C PRO A 61 -2.22 24.25 9.46
N ALA A 62 -3.15 25.18 9.25
CA ALA A 62 -3.91 25.81 10.33
C ALA A 62 -5.05 24.91 10.87
N LYS A 63 -5.40 23.83 10.16
CA LYS A 63 -6.48 22.91 10.52
C LYS A 63 -5.91 21.52 10.79
N VAL A 64 -5.62 21.27 12.06
CA VAL A 64 -5.13 19.97 12.52
C VAL A 64 -6.29 18.96 12.57
N PRO A 65 -6.12 17.73 12.03
CA PRO A 65 -7.10 16.67 12.18
C PRO A 65 -7.24 16.26 13.64
N ALA A 66 -8.44 15.93 14.06
CA ALA A 66 -8.67 15.36 15.38
C ALA A 66 -7.84 14.08 15.55
N SER A 67 -7.45 13.79 16.80
CA SER A 67 -6.72 12.58 17.12
C SER A 67 -7.52 11.34 16.70
N PHE A 68 -6.81 10.36 16.14
CA PHE A 68 -7.37 9.06 15.84
C PHE A 68 -7.53 8.26 17.14
N ASP A 69 -8.60 7.46 17.20
CA ASP A 69 -8.84 6.54 18.31
C ASP A 69 -7.78 5.43 18.32
N GLU A 70 -6.91 5.44 19.33
CA GLU A 70 -5.83 4.47 19.49
C GLU A 70 -6.33 3.03 19.54
N ALA A 71 -7.51 2.78 20.13
CA ALA A 71 -8.10 1.45 20.20
C ALA A 71 -8.50 0.91 18.82
N LYS A 72 -8.75 1.79 17.85
CA LYS A 72 -8.97 1.42 16.44
C LYS A 72 -7.65 1.20 15.71
N LEU A 73 -6.63 2.01 15.98
CA LEU A 73 -5.31 1.90 15.35
C LEU A 73 -4.60 0.59 15.67
N VAL A 74 -4.70 0.10 16.92
CA VAL A 74 -4.06 -1.16 17.36
C VAL A 74 -4.57 -2.40 16.60
N ARG A 75 -5.74 -2.32 15.97
CA ARG A 75 -6.31 -3.42 15.17
C ARG A 75 -5.61 -3.60 13.82
N TYR A 76 -4.88 -2.59 13.37
CA TYR A 76 -4.21 -2.57 12.07
C TYR A 76 -2.70 -2.62 12.24
N SER A 77 -2.00 -2.90 11.14
CA SER A 77 -0.56 -2.97 11.17
C SER A 77 0.05 -1.58 11.14
N GLU A 78 1.27 -1.43 11.65
CA GLU A 78 1.94 -0.14 11.73
C GLU A 78 2.10 0.55 10.36
N GLY A 79 2.16 -0.21 9.27
CA GLY A 79 2.35 0.34 7.93
C GLY A 79 1.10 0.96 7.28
N ASP A 80 -0.09 0.69 7.81
CA ASP A 80 -1.37 1.04 7.17
C ASP A 80 -2.49 1.48 8.13
N ARG A 81 -2.21 1.66 9.41
CA ARG A 81 -3.22 1.91 10.46
C ARG A 81 -4.05 3.18 10.25
N TYR A 82 -3.43 4.30 9.89
CA TYR A 82 -4.14 5.56 9.64
C TYR A 82 -4.96 5.46 8.37
N LEU A 83 -4.42 4.84 7.32
CA LEU A 83 -5.17 4.61 6.07
C LEU A 83 -6.38 3.73 6.33
N ALA A 84 -6.20 2.61 7.04
CA ALA A 84 -7.29 1.69 7.36
C ALA A 84 -8.40 2.41 8.14
N VAL A 85 -8.06 3.15 9.20
CA VAL A 85 -9.06 3.90 9.97
C VAL A 85 -9.75 4.98 9.13
N ALA A 86 -9.01 5.73 8.30
CA ALA A 86 -9.58 6.75 7.41
C ALA A 86 -10.48 6.15 6.32
N GLN A 87 -10.23 4.93 5.88
CA GLN A 87 -11.07 4.25 4.90
C GLN A 87 -12.36 3.71 5.54
N HIS A 88 -12.28 3.30 6.80
CA HIS A 88 -13.44 2.93 7.59
C HIS A 88 -14.41 4.09 7.81
N THR A 89 -13.94 5.34 7.93
CA THR A 89 -14.85 6.49 8.07
C THR A 89 -15.67 6.75 6.81
N ILE A 90 -15.15 6.40 5.63
CA ILE A 90 -15.88 6.49 4.36
C ILE A 90 -16.62 5.20 3.99
N GLY A 91 -16.78 4.27 4.94
CA GLY A 91 -17.53 3.02 4.76
C GLY A 91 -16.78 1.92 4.00
N ARG A 92 -15.49 2.10 3.71
CA ARG A 92 -14.66 1.06 3.07
C ARG A 92 -14.04 0.17 4.14
N ARG A 93 -14.34 -1.13 4.05
CA ARG A 93 -13.71 -2.13 4.91
C ARG A 93 -12.35 -2.50 4.34
N ILE A 94 -11.28 -2.12 5.05
CA ILE A 94 -9.93 -2.58 4.73
C ILE A 94 -9.58 -3.70 5.69
N ALA A 95 -9.40 -4.90 5.14
CA ALA A 95 -8.98 -6.06 5.92
C ALA A 95 -7.49 -6.31 5.68
N ASN A 96 -6.69 -6.09 6.73
CA ASN A 96 -5.31 -6.52 6.91
C ASN A 96 -4.44 -6.43 5.64
N LEU A 97 -3.94 -5.24 5.32
CA LEU A 97 -3.01 -5.07 4.22
C LEU A 97 -1.70 -5.80 4.52
N THR A 98 -1.03 -6.26 3.47
CA THR A 98 0.22 -7.00 3.61
C THR A 98 1.34 -6.03 3.97
N THR A 99 2.08 -6.34 5.04
CA THR A 99 3.24 -5.60 5.48
C THR A 99 4.40 -6.56 5.68
N PHE A 100 5.64 -6.09 5.50
CA PHE A 100 6.82 -6.95 5.60
C PHE A 100 6.96 -7.66 6.95
N ARG A 101 6.39 -7.07 8.01
CA ARG A 101 6.47 -7.59 9.39
C ARG A 101 5.29 -8.46 9.79
N ASN A 102 4.32 -8.69 8.90
CA ASN A 102 3.16 -9.52 9.21
C ASN A 102 3.31 -10.95 8.67
N SER A 103 2.61 -11.89 9.31
CA SER A 103 2.62 -13.31 8.93
C SER A 103 2.14 -13.55 7.49
N GLN A 104 1.29 -12.65 6.96
CA GLN A 104 0.77 -12.76 5.59
C GLN A 104 1.88 -12.65 4.55
N PHE A 105 2.90 -11.81 4.79
CA PHE A 105 4.05 -11.71 3.90
C PHE A 105 4.78 -13.05 3.81
N GLY A 106 5.03 -13.70 4.95
CA GLY A 106 5.65 -15.02 5.02
C GLY A 106 4.80 -16.11 4.35
N THR A 107 3.47 -16.10 4.56
CA THR A 107 2.56 -17.03 3.88
C THR A 107 2.53 -16.82 2.38
N LEU A 108 2.49 -15.57 1.91
CA LEU A 108 2.54 -15.23 0.49
C LEU A 108 3.84 -15.75 -0.13
N TYR A 109 4.98 -15.44 0.49
CA TYR A 109 6.29 -15.88 0.01
C TYR A 109 6.40 -17.40 -0.06
N ARG A 110 5.97 -18.11 0.99
CA ARG A 110 5.98 -19.58 1.04
C ARG A 110 5.17 -20.18 -0.11
N ARG A 111 3.93 -19.73 -0.31
CA ARG A 111 3.05 -20.25 -1.37
C ARG A 111 3.64 -20.04 -2.76
N LEU A 112 4.27 -18.89 -2.98
CA LEU A 112 4.93 -18.57 -4.25
C LEU A 112 6.17 -19.44 -4.50
N TRP A 113 6.95 -19.67 -3.45
CA TRP A 113 8.12 -20.56 -3.52
C TRP A 113 7.72 -21.99 -3.87
N GLU A 114 6.70 -22.53 -3.19
CA GLU A 114 6.15 -23.87 -3.45
C GLU A 114 5.58 -24.03 -4.87
N SER A 115 5.07 -22.95 -5.46
CA SER A 115 4.52 -22.98 -6.83
C SER A 115 5.56 -22.71 -7.92
N GLY A 116 6.85 -22.64 -7.57
CA GLY A 116 7.96 -22.54 -8.54
C GLY A 116 8.13 -21.15 -9.17
N TRP A 117 7.59 -20.09 -8.55
CA TRP A 117 7.64 -18.74 -9.08
C TRP A 117 8.94 -18.03 -8.74
N SER A 118 9.50 -17.30 -9.71
CA SER A 118 10.62 -16.40 -9.45
C SER A 118 10.10 -15.06 -8.90
N ILE A 119 10.52 -14.72 -7.68
CA ILE A 119 10.19 -13.43 -7.05
C ILE A 119 11.29 -12.44 -7.40
N ARG A 120 10.93 -11.35 -8.11
CA ARG A 120 11.86 -10.25 -8.36
C ARG A 120 11.43 -9.04 -7.55
N MET A 121 12.17 -8.77 -6.49
CA MET A 121 12.04 -7.49 -5.79
C MET A 121 12.73 -6.43 -6.64
N LEU A 122 11.95 -5.53 -7.19
CA LEU A 122 12.41 -4.48 -8.08
C LEU A 122 13.14 -3.39 -7.30
N THR A 123 14.30 -3.65 -6.72
CA THR A 123 15.21 -2.58 -6.26
C THR A 123 15.82 -1.92 -7.50
N TRP A 124 15.89 -0.60 -7.50
CA TRP A 124 16.25 0.29 -8.61
C TRP A 124 17.54 -0.14 -9.34
N ILE A 125 17.42 -1.11 -10.25
CA ILE A 125 18.46 -1.58 -11.19
C ILE A 125 17.68 -1.90 -12.48
N GLY A 126 18.07 -1.22 -13.56
CA GLY A 126 17.25 -0.97 -14.74
C GLY A 126 16.53 -2.18 -15.34
N ILE A 127 15.22 -2.24 -15.12
CA ILE A 127 14.33 -2.99 -16.00
C ILE A 127 14.05 -2.12 -17.21
N LYS A 128 14.64 -2.48 -18.37
CA LYS A 128 14.18 -2.02 -19.67
C LYS A 128 12.76 -2.54 -19.87
N TRP A 129 11.79 -1.64 -19.78
CA TRP A 129 10.43 -1.88 -20.25
C TRP A 129 10.46 -1.87 -21.78
N THR A 130 10.43 -3.04 -22.41
CA THR A 130 10.01 -3.12 -23.81
C THR A 130 8.48 -3.19 -23.79
N LEU A 131 7.82 -2.03 -23.85
CA LEU A 131 6.42 -1.95 -24.24
C LEU A 131 6.35 -2.38 -25.71
N GLN A 132 6.08 -3.66 -25.97
CA GLN A 132 5.63 -4.07 -27.30
C GLN A 132 4.18 -3.59 -27.45
N ASN A 133 4.04 -2.44 -28.11
CA ASN A 133 2.78 -2.00 -28.71
C ASN A 133 2.29 -3.10 -29.64
N ASN A 134 1.21 -3.78 -29.27
CA ASN A 134 0.48 -4.60 -30.21
C ASN A 134 -0.34 -3.65 -31.09
N GLN A 135 0.11 -3.47 -32.33
CA GLN A 135 -0.65 -2.73 -33.35
C GLN A 135 -1.93 -3.49 -33.69
N MET A 136 -2.99 -2.72 -33.96
CA MET A 136 -4.23 -3.19 -34.60
C MET A 136 -3.97 -3.58 -36.05
#